data_AF-A0A0A7FZQ7-F1
#
_entry.id   AF-A0A0A7FZQ7-F1
#
_cell.length_a   1.000
_cell.length_b   1.000
_cell.length_c   1.000
_cell.angle_alpha   90.00
_cell.angle_beta   90.00
_cell.angle_gamma   90.00
#
_symmetry.space_group_name_H-M   'P 1'
#
loop_
_entity.id
_entity.type
_entity.pdbx_description
1 polymer ?
#
loop_
_entity_poly.entity_id
_entity_poly.type
_entity_poly.pdbx_seq_one_letter_code
_entity_poly.pdbx_strand_id
1 'polypeptide(L)'
;MVDEVNIIKMIRQNPIKIGEIENPTDEMKLEAIKKNGMTIKFIKNPSVELQKIAVKSDPLAVEYIENLDEEVALLAVKILWNSLKFIKNPSKNVIKSAIESKGWAIQYVENQEEELNKLAVSNDYDSIKYIKNPSIEVQKIAVSNYWGAIKFIENPDIEVKRLAVSKDEEAINYISSYDYEEMKLFIKDNINVVKYIYESIDPELVVEVLIEKLNEGDMTRQYMMDFLDLEILEMDKISFIKEYGDKETKKLLVDCKL
;
A
#
# COMPACT_ATOMS: atom_id res chain seq x y z
N MET A 1 -36.54 34.63 -26.09
CA MET A 1 -36.32 35.08 -24.69
C MET A 1 -37.27 34.43 -23.70
N VAL A 2 -38.59 34.47 -23.88
CA VAL A 2 -39.54 33.85 -22.91
C VAL A 2 -39.39 32.32 -22.83
N ASP A 3 -39.16 31.64 -23.95
CA ASP A 3 -39.00 30.18 -23.97
C ASP A 3 -37.71 29.71 -23.32
N GLU A 4 -36.60 30.43 -23.52
CA GLU A 4 -35.30 30.09 -22.92
C GLU A 4 -35.34 30.20 -21.38
N VAL A 5 -35.96 31.23 -20.83
CA VAL A 5 -36.13 31.37 -19.37
C VAL A 5 -36.95 30.19 -18.80
N ASN A 6 -38.00 29.77 -19.50
CA ASN A 6 -38.82 28.63 -19.10
C ASN A 6 -38.04 27.30 -19.19
N ILE A 7 -37.24 27.13 -20.24
CA ILE A 7 -36.36 25.96 -20.42
C ILE A 7 -35.29 25.91 -19.31
N ILE A 8 -34.65 27.03 -18.98
CA ILE A 8 -33.69 27.11 -17.88
C ILE A 8 -34.36 26.79 -16.55
N LYS A 9 -35.57 27.30 -16.29
CA LYS A 9 -36.36 26.96 -15.10
C LYS A 9 -36.68 25.46 -15.04
N MET A 10 -36.96 24.84 -16.18
CA MET A 10 -37.20 23.41 -16.30
C MET A 10 -35.93 22.59 -16.02
N ILE A 11 -34.78 22.99 -16.57
CA ILE A 11 -33.47 22.37 -16.30
C ILE A 11 -33.12 22.48 -14.81
N ARG A 12 -33.38 23.64 -14.19
CA ARG A 12 -33.17 23.84 -12.74
C ARG A 12 -33.92 22.85 -11.87
N GLN A 13 -35.12 22.45 -12.29
CA GLN A 13 -35.95 21.47 -11.57
C GLN A 13 -35.53 20.04 -11.86
N ASN A 14 -35.16 19.74 -13.11
CA ASN A 14 -34.65 18.44 -13.51
C ASN A 14 -33.55 18.61 -14.57
N PRO A 15 -32.26 18.53 -14.18
CA PRO A 15 -31.16 18.83 -15.09
C PRO A 15 -30.97 17.78 -16.18
N ILE A 16 -31.55 16.57 -16.04
CA ILE A 16 -31.52 15.51 -17.05
C ILE A 16 -32.24 15.94 -18.34
N LYS A 17 -33.22 16.84 -18.23
CA LYS A 17 -33.98 17.35 -19.38
C LYS A 17 -33.14 18.08 -20.42
N ILE A 18 -31.89 18.44 -20.09
CA ILE A 18 -30.93 18.94 -21.09
C ILE A 18 -30.76 17.97 -22.27
N GLY A 19 -30.91 16.66 -22.05
CA GLY A 19 -30.84 15.65 -23.10
C GLY A 19 -32.03 15.61 -24.06
N GLU A 20 -33.13 16.28 -23.73
CA GLU A 20 -34.32 16.41 -24.58
C GLU A 20 -34.26 17.65 -25.49
N ILE A 21 -33.29 18.54 -25.26
CA ILE A 21 -33.19 19.83 -25.96
C ILE A 21 -32.27 19.68 -27.16
N GLU A 22 -32.81 19.98 -28.34
CA GLU A 22 -32.01 20.07 -29.55
C GLU A 22 -31.16 21.35 -29.51
N ASN A 23 -29.84 21.22 -29.66
CA ASN A 23 -28.87 22.32 -29.67
C ASN A 23 -28.99 23.28 -28.45
N PRO A 24 -28.78 22.80 -27.20
CA PRO A 24 -28.90 23.64 -26.02
C PRO A 24 -27.90 24.79 -26.03
N THR A 25 -28.30 25.95 -25.49
CA THR A 25 -27.41 27.12 -25.34
C THR A 25 -26.36 26.85 -24.26
N ASP A 26 -25.27 27.62 -24.24
CA ASP A 26 -24.22 27.44 -23.24
C ASP A 26 -24.71 27.73 -21.81
N GLU A 27 -25.69 28.63 -21.65
CA GLU A 27 -26.36 28.87 -20.38
C GLU A 27 -27.16 27.65 -19.91
N MET A 28 -27.90 27.00 -20.82
CA MET A 28 -28.63 25.76 -20.51
C MET A 28 -27.69 24.62 -20.09
N LYS A 29 -26.59 24.43 -20.83
CA LYS A 29 -25.55 23.44 -20.50
C LYS A 29 -24.94 23.70 -19.13
N LEU A 30 -24.57 24.96 -18.86
CA LEU A 30 -23.97 25.38 -17.60
C LEU A 30 -24.92 25.15 -16.42
N GLU A 31 -26.19 25.52 -16.56
CA GLU A 31 -27.20 25.32 -15.51
C GLU A 31 -27.43 23.83 -15.22
N ALA A 32 -27.50 22.99 -16.25
CA ALA A 32 -27.64 21.54 -16.08
C ALA A 32 -26.45 20.94 -15.32
N ILE A 33 -25.21 21.25 -15.76
CA ILE A 33 -23.98 20.73 -15.15
C ILE A 33 -23.83 21.23 -13.70
N LYS A 34 -24.12 22.50 -13.42
CA LYS A 34 -24.06 23.05 -12.05
C LYS A 34 -25.01 22.33 -11.08
N LYS A 35 -26.13 21.81 -11.57
CA LYS A 35 -27.08 21.04 -10.76
C LYS A 35 -26.71 19.57 -10.65
N ASN A 36 -26.11 19.00 -11.69
CA ASN A 36 -25.66 17.62 -11.70
C ASN A 36 -24.55 17.44 -12.75
N GLY A 37 -23.30 17.25 -12.30
CA GLY A 37 -22.14 17.03 -13.17
C GLY A 37 -22.30 15.88 -14.18
N MET A 38 -23.06 14.85 -13.83
CA MET A 38 -23.32 13.69 -14.71
C MET A 38 -24.16 14.03 -15.95
N THR A 39 -24.77 15.20 -16.00
CA THR A 39 -25.50 15.67 -17.20
C THR A 39 -24.57 15.99 -18.37
N ILE A 40 -23.25 16.06 -18.14
CA ILE A 40 -22.26 16.20 -19.21
C ILE A 40 -22.38 15.11 -20.28
N LYS A 41 -22.91 13.93 -19.93
CA LYS A 41 -23.19 12.83 -20.88
C LYS A 41 -24.18 13.18 -21.99
N PHE A 42 -24.99 14.21 -21.80
CA PHE A 42 -25.95 14.72 -22.78
C PHE A 42 -25.38 15.87 -23.62
N ILE A 43 -24.17 16.34 -23.32
CA ILE A 43 -23.55 17.49 -23.97
C ILE A 43 -22.44 16.98 -24.89
N LYS A 44 -22.63 17.17 -26.20
CA LYS A 44 -21.61 16.85 -27.19
C LYS A 44 -20.47 17.87 -27.13
N ASN A 45 -19.23 17.40 -27.15
CA ASN A 45 -18.01 18.22 -27.15
C ASN A 45 -18.03 19.36 -26.10
N PRO A 46 -18.16 19.03 -24.80
CA PRO A 46 -18.18 20.05 -23.75
C PRO A 46 -16.88 20.84 -23.71
N SER A 47 -16.97 22.16 -23.53
CA SER A 47 -15.79 23.00 -23.34
C SER A 47 -15.02 22.60 -22.06
N VAL A 48 -13.72 22.90 -22.01
CA VAL A 48 -12.89 22.60 -20.84
C VAL A 48 -13.49 23.15 -19.54
N GLU A 49 -14.11 24.33 -19.58
CA GLU A 49 -14.77 24.90 -18.40
C GLU A 49 -15.98 24.06 -17.95
N LEU A 50 -16.81 23.59 -18.89
CA LEU A 50 -17.93 22.69 -18.56
C LEU A 50 -17.43 21.35 -18.01
N GLN A 51 -16.33 20.81 -18.56
CA GLN A 51 -15.67 19.62 -18.03
C GLN A 51 -15.19 19.84 -16.59
N LYS A 52 -14.51 20.97 -16.31
CA LYS A 52 -14.04 21.35 -14.95
C LYS A 52 -15.20 21.43 -13.96
N ILE A 53 -16.31 22.07 -14.34
CA ILE A 53 -17.49 22.20 -13.46
C ILE A 53 -18.13 20.83 -13.23
N ALA A 54 -18.25 20.00 -14.27
CA ALA A 54 -18.80 18.65 -14.16
C ALA A 54 -17.99 17.79 -13.19
N VAL A 55 -16.66 17.77 -13.34
CA VAL A 55 -15.75 16.99 -12.47
C VAL A 55 -15.72 17.50 -11.04
N LYS A 56 -15.81 18.83 -10.82
CA LYS A 56 -15.96 19.39 -9.45
C LYS A 56 -17.27 18.97 -8.79
N SER A 57 -18.34 18.80 -9.57
CA SER A 57 -19.62 18.32 -9.08
C SER A 57 -19.62 16.80 -8.85
N ASP A 58 -19.03 16.04 -9.75
CA ASP A 58 -18.90 14.59 -9.68
C ASP A 58 -17.66 14.14 -10.49
N PRO A 59 -16.57 13.69 -9.83
CA PRO A 59 -15.34 13.30 -10.52
C PRO A 59 -15.52 12.13 -11.49
N LEU A 60 -16.55 11.30 -11.32
CA LEU A 60 -16.83 10.19 -12.23
C LEU A 60 -17.44 10.66 -13.56
N ALA A 61 -17.80 11.95 -13.69
CA ALA A 61 -18.24 12.54 -14.94
C ALA A 61 -17.20 12.40 -16.08
N VAL A 62 -15.92 12.18 -15.76
CA VAL A 62 -14.86 11.88 -16.74
C VAL A 62 -15.19 10.69 -17.65
N GLU A 63 -15.99 9.73 -17.17
CA GLU A 63 -16.45 8.57 -17.95
C GLU A 63 -17.17 8.98 -19.25
N TYR A 64 -17.89 10.10 -19.20
CA TYR A 64 -18.78 10.57 -20.26
C TYR A 64 -18.15 11.64 -21.17
N ILE A 65 -16.88 11.99 -20.94
CA ILE A 65 -16.18 13.01 -21.72
C ILE A 65 -15.27 12.30 -22.74
N GLU A 66 -15.56 12.45 -24.03
CA GLU A 66 -14.78 11.82 -25.10
C GLU A 66 -13.37 12.44 -25.22
N ASN A 67 -13.29 13.77 -25.23
CA ASN A 67 -12.05 14.54 -25.30
C ASN A 67 -11.79 15.22 -23.95
N LEU A 68 -11.30 14.44 -22.99
CA LEU A 68 -11.01 14.91 -21.64
C LEU A 68 -9.74 15.76 -21.62
N ASP A 69 -9.83 16.98 -21.11
CA ASP A 69 -8.69 17.86 -20.91
C ASP A 69 -7.76 17.34 -19.81
N GLU A 70 -6.44 17.46 -20.01
CA GLU A 70 -5.41 16.96 -19.08
C GLU A 70 -5.55 17.57 -17.68
N GLU A 71 -5.82 18.88 -17.56
CA GLU A 71 -6.00 19.52 -16.25
C GLU A 71 -7.26 19.02 -15.54
N VAL A 72 -8.30 18.68 -16.32
CA VAL A 72 -9.54 18.11 -15.80
C VAL A 72 -9.31 16.68 -15.32
N ALA A 73 -8.56 15.87 -16.09
CA ALA A 73 -8.16 14.53 -15.68
C ALA A 73 -7.36 14.56 -14.37
N LEU A 74 -6.38 15.46 -14.26
CA LEU A 74 -5.61 15.68 -13.03
C LEU A 74 -6.50 16.13 -11.86
N LEU A 75 -7.47 17.02 -12.11
CA LEU A 75 -8.42 17.44 -11.09
C LEU A 75 -9.29 16.26 -10.60
N ALA A 76 -9.77 15.43 -11.52
CA ALA A 76 -10.63 14.29 -11.20
C ALA A 76 -9.92 13.30 -10.27
N VAL A 77 -8.68 12.91 -10.61
CA VAL A 77 -7.92 11.93 -9.80
C VAL A 77 -7.48 12.50 -8.44
N LYS A 78 -7.28 13.83 -8.34
CA LYS A 78 -7.00 14.50 -7.07
C LYS A 78 -8.20 14.56 -6.14
N ILE A 79 -9.41 14.74 -6.69
CA ILE A 79 -10.65 14.71 -5.89
C ILE A 79 -11.01 13.27 -5.52
N LEU A 80 -10.88 12.36 -6.48
CA LEU A 80 -11.28 10.97 -6.35
C LEU A 80 -10.34 10.07 -7.16
N TRP A 81 -9.37 9.46 -6.48
CA TRP A 81 -8.29 8.66 -7.09
C TRP A 81 -8.78 7.55 -8.03
N ASN A 82 -9.92 6.90 -7.72
CA ASN A 82 -10.46 5.81 -8.55
C ASN A 82 -11.23 6.30 -9.78
N SER A 83 -11.37 7.61 -9.99
CA SER A 83 -11.79 8.16 -11.28
C SER A 83 -10.82 7.77 -12.41
N LEU A 84 -9.56 7.45 -12.08
CA LEU A 84 -8.56 6.92 -13.02
C LEU A 84 -9.12 5.74 -13.84
N LYS A 85 -9.94 4.88 -13.24
CA LYS A 85 -10.60 3.75 -13.92
C LYS A 85 -11.38 4.16 -15.17
N PHE A 86 -11.95 5.36 -15.17
CA PHE A 86 -12.86 5.86 -16.20
C PHE A 86 -12.19 6.83 -17.17
N ILE A 87 -10.94 7.22 -16.92
CA ILE A 87 -10.18 8.08 -17.83
C ILE A 87 -9.63 7.23 -18.96
N LYS A 88 -10.01 7.55 -20.20
CA LYS A 88 -9.52 6.86 -21.40
C LYS A 88 -8.10 7.33 -21.69
N ASN A 89 -7.16 6.40 -21.83
CA ASN A 89 -5.75 6.66 -22.15
C ASN A 89 -5.10 7.74 -21.26
N PRO A 90 -5.09 7.56 -19.92
CA PRO A 90 -4.55 8.57 -19.01
C PRO A 90 -3.06 8.80 -19.26
N SER A 91 -2.62 10.05 -19.17
CA SER A 91 -1.20 10.38 -19.26
C SER A 91 -0.42 9.82 -18.07
N LYS A 92 0.91 9.73 -18.19
CA LYS A 92 1.79 9.37 -17.07
C LYS A 92 1.61 10.31 -15.87
N ASN A 93 1.32 11.58 -16.11
CA ASN A 93 1.09 12.56 -15.03
C ASN A 93 -0.22 12.32 -14.31
N VAL A 94 -1.29 11.99 -15.04
CA VAL A 94 -2.60 11.63 -14.46
C VAL A 94 -2.48 10.36 -13.62
N ILE A 95 -1.82 9.32 -14.15
CA ILE A 95 -1.56 8.07 -13.42
C ILE A 95 -0.78 8.35 -12.13
N LYS A 96 0.34 9.08 -12.24
CA LYS A 96 1.17 9.43 -11.08
C LYS A 96 0.37 10.21 -10.04
N SER A 97 -0.39 11.23 -10.45
CA SER A 97 -1.22 12.04 -9.55
C SER A 97 -2.31 11.21 -8.87
N ALA A 98 -2.85 10.19 -9.53
CA ALA A 98 -3.82 9.28 -8.91
C ALA A 98 -3.16 8.41 -7.82
N ILE A 99 -1.97 7.86 -8.10
CA ILE A 99 -1.20 7.05 -7.13
C ILE A 99 -0.72 7.91 -5.95
N GLU A 100 -0.31 9.15 -6.21
CA GLU A 100 0.00 10.13 -5.17
C GLU A 100 -1.20 10.43 -4.26
N SER A 101 -2.41 10.42 -4.83
CA SER A 101 -3.65 10.61 -4.06
C SER A 101 -4.04 9.36 -3.26
N LYS A 102 -3.82 8.16 -3.81
CA LYS A 102 -4.01 6.87 -3.15
C LYS A 102 -3.20 5.79 -3.87
N GLY A 103 -2.32 5.08 -3.16
CA GLY A 103 -1.47 4.02 -3.72
C GLY A 103 -2.26 2.91 -4.39
N TRP A 104 -3.49 2.65 -3.92
CA TRP A 104 -4.42 1.68 -4.54
C TRP A 104 -4.81 2.00 -5.99
N ALA A 105 -4.58 3.22 -6.48
CA ALA A 105 -4.83 3.58 -7.87
C ALA A 105 -4.02 2.72 -8.87
N ILE A 106 -2.91 2.11 -8.42
CA ILE A 106 -2.10 1.19 -9.24
C ILE A 106 -2.90 0.01 -9.83
N GLN A 107 -4.03 -0.34 -9.22
CA GLN A 107 -4.93 -1.38 -9.73
C GLN A 107 -5.60 -1.04 -11.08
N TYR A 108 -5.63 0.25 -11.44
CA TYR A 108 -6.19 0.72 -12.72
C TYR A 108 -5.11 1.07 -13.76
N VAL A 109 -3.84 0.78 -13.45
CA VAL A 109 -2.71 1.05 -14.34
C VAL A 109 -2.37 -0.21 -15.13
N GLU A 110 -2.42 -0.13 -16.45
CA GLU A 110 -2.10 -1.26 -17.34
C GLU A 110 -0.60 -1.61 -17.30
N ASN A 111 0.26 -0.60 -17.44
CA ASN A 111 1.72 -0.76 -17.44
C ASN A 111 2.30 -0.32 -16.09
N GLN A 112 2.47 -1.28 -15.19
CA GLN A 112 3.00 -1.12 -13.83
C GLN A 112 4.53 -0.97 -13.84
N GLU A 113 5.03 0.17 -14.34
CA GLU A 113 6.46 0.51 -14.30
C GLU A 113 6.99 0.52 -12.86
N GLU A 114 8.26 0.13 -12.67
CA GLU A 114 8.91 -0.02 -11.36
C GLU A 114 8.72 1.22 -10.46
N GLU A 115 8.88 2.42 -11.01
CA GLU A 115 8.72 3.67 -10.26
C GLU A 115 7.28 3.91 -9.78
N LEU A 116 6.27 3.48 -10.55
CA LEU A 116 4.86 3.56 -10.14
C LEU A 116 4.55 2.55 -9.04
N ASN A 117 5.13 1.35 -9.13
CA ASN A 117 4.99 0.32 -8.11
C ASN A 117 5.57 0.77 -6.78
N LYS A 118 6.80 1.30 -6.79
CA LYS A 118 7.45 1.87 -5.60
C LYS A 118 6.60 3.00 -5.00
N LEU A 119 6.15 3.95 -5.82
CA LEU A 119 5.31 5.04 -5.37
C LEU A 119 4.01 4.55 -4.73
N ALA A 120 3.38 3.53 -5.31
CA ALA A 120 2.15 2.95 -4.78
C ALA A 120 2.35 2.36 -3.38
N VAL A 121 3.37 1.51 -3.20
CA VAL A 121 3.65 0.86 -1.92
C VAL A 121 4.23 1.82 -0.87
N SER A 122 4.93 2.88 -1.31
CA SER A 122 5.38 3.96 -0.44
C SER A 122 4.21 4.73 0.16
N ASN A 123 3.12 4.93 -0.59
CA ASN A 123 1.92 5.63 -0.12
C ASN A 123 0.98 4.72 0.68
N ASP A 124 0.73 3.51 0.18
CA ASP A 124 -0.13 2.51 0.82
C ASP A 124 0.56 1.15 0.71
N TYR A 125 1.12 0.63 1.81
CA TYR A 125 1.87 -0.64 1.79
C TYR A 125 1.06 -1.80 1.21
N ASP A 126 -0.25 -1.82 1.46
CA ASP A 126 -1.15 -2.88 1.02
C ASP A 126 -1.56 -2.76 -0.45
N SER A 127 -1.14 -1.70 -1.15
CA SER A 127 -1.28 -1.61 -2.61
C SER A 127 -0.49 -2.69 -3.33
N ILE A 128 0.50 -3.32 -2.68
CA ILE A 128 1.26 -4.44 -3.22
C ILE A 128 0.37 -5.60 -3.68
N LYS A 129 -0.81 -5.78 -3.08
CA LYS A 129 -1.82 -6.77 -3.50
C LYS A 129 -2.33 -6.58 -4.93
N TYR A 130 -2.14 -5.39 -5.50
CA TYR A 130 -2.55 -5.03 -6.86
C TYR A 130 -1.38 -5.00 -7.85
N ILE A 131 -0.14 -5.23 -7.40
CA ILE A 131 1.06 -5.21 -8.23
C ILE A 131 1.36 -6.63 -8.68
N LYS A 132 1.42 -6.85 -10.00
CA LYS A 132 1.74 -8.16 -10.55
C LYS A 132 3.24 -8.39 -10.49
N ASN A 133 3.68 -9.50 -9.90
CA ASN A 133 5.09 -9.88 -9.78
C ASN A 133 5.98 -8.73 -9.26
N PRO A 134 5.73 -8.20 -8.05
CA PRO A 134 6.49 -7.06 -7.53
C PRO A 134 7.98 -7.41 -7.40
N SER A 135 8.85 -6.47 -7.79
CA SER A 135 10.30 -6.62 -7.59
C SER A 135 10.63 -6.78 -6.10
N ILE A 136 11.80 -7.35 -5.80
CA ILE A 136 12.30 -7.46 -4.41
C ILE A 136 12.32 -6.08 -3.74
N GLU A 137 12.67 -5.03 -4.48
CA GLU A 137 12.70 -3.66 -3.95
C GLU A 137 11.30 -3.15 -3.60
N VAL A 138 10.31 -3.37 -4.46
CA VAL A 138 8.91 -3.02 -4.19
C VAL A 138 8.38 -3.78 -2.98
N GLN A 139 8.71 -5.07 -2.87
CA GLN A 139 8.36 -5.90 -1.72
C GLN A 139 8.97 -5.34 -0.42
N LYS A 140 10.27 -5.00 -0.43
CA LYS A 140 10.96 -4.41 0.73
C LYS A 140 10.36 -3.08 1.15
N ILE A 141 9.99 -2.20 0.22
CA ILE A 141 9.35 -0.92 0.55
C ILE A 141 8.01 -1.17 1.27
N ALA A 142 7.18 -2.09 0.75
CA ALA A 142 5.90 -2.42 1.36
C ALA A 142 6.07 -2.94 2.80
N VAL A 143 6.96 -3.91 3.01
CA VAL A 143 7.25 -4.50 4.33
C VAL A 143 7.94 -3.50 5.28
N SER A 144 8.78 -2.63 4.75
CA SER A 144 9.41 -1.55 5.53
C SER A 144 8.38 -0.58 6.09
N ASN A 145 7.36 -0.25 5.30
CA ASN A 145 6.25 0.59 5.73
C ASN A 145 5.37 -0.11 6.77
N TYR A 146 5.04 -1.39 6.54
CA TYR A 146 4.33 -2.21 7.51
C TYR A 146 4.68 -3.68 7.31
N TRP A 147 5.18 -4.33 8.36
CA TRP A 147 5.64 -5.73 8.28
C TRP A 147 4.55 -6.68 7.77
N GLY A 148 3.29 -6.40 8.13
CA GLY A 148 2.13 -7.20 7.73
C GLY A 148 1.81 -7.14 6.24
N ALA A 149 2.50 -6.28 5.46
CA ALA A 149 2.44 -6.31 4.01
C ALA A 149 2.84 -7.68 3.43
N ILE A 150 3.68 -8.45 4.15
CA ILE A 150 4.11 -9.80 3.76
C ILE A 150 2.93 -10.72 3.44
N LYS A 151 1.78 -10.55 4.11
CA LYS A 151 0.53 -11.30 3.87
C LYS A 151 0.01 -11.17 2.44
N PHE A 152 0.33 -10.08 1.76
CA PHE A 152 -0.15 -9.78 0.41
C PHE A 152 0.87 -10.13 -0.69
N ILE A 153 2.05 -10.64 -0.32
CA ILE A 153 3.12 -10.96 -1.27
C ILE A 153 3.07 -12.46 -1.56
N GLU A 154 2.83 -12.80 -2.82
CA GLU A 154 2.94 -14.18 -3.28
C GLU A 154 4.42 -14.55 -3.42
N ASN A 155 4.84 -15.63 -2.76
CA ASN A 155 6.22 -16.15 -2.77
C ASN A 155 7.29 -15.06 -2.51
N PRO A 156 7.27 -14.42 -1.32
CA PRO A 156 8.22 -13.35 -1.00
C PRO A 156 9.67 -13.85 -1.02
N ASP A 157 10.58 -12.98 -1.45
CA ASP A 157 12.02 -13.25 -1.39
C ASP A 157 12.49 -13.42 0.06
N ILE A 158 13.53 -14.23 0.28
CA ILE A 158 14.07 -14.48 1.62
C ILE A 158 14.48 -13.19 2.34
N GLU A 159 15.04 -12.21 1.63
CA GLU A 159 15.41 -10.93 2.24
C GLU A 159 14.18 -10.14 2.71
N VAL A 160 13.04 -10.31 2.02
CA VAL A 160 11.76 -9.69 2.37
C VAL A 160 11.13 -10.40 3.57
N LYS A 161 11.16 -11.74 3.60
CA LYS A 161 10.71 -12.55 4.74
C LYS A 161 11.48 -12.15 6.02
N ARG A 162 12.80 -12.12 5.94
CA ARG A 162 13.71 -11.71 7.04
C ARG A 162 13.42 -10.29 7.51
N LEU A 163 13.25 -9.35 6.58
CA LEU A 163 12.88 -7.98 6.91
C LEU A 163 11.56 -7.92 7.68
N ALA A 164 10.53 -8.66 7.26
CA ALA A 164 9.25 -8.70 7.96
C ALA A 164 9.41 -9.24 9.40
N VAL A 165 10.09 -10.37 9.55
CA VAL A 165 10.38 -11.03 10.85
C VAL A 165 11.19 -10.14 11.79
N SER A 166 12.21 -9.46 11.27
CA SER A 166 13.05 -8.55 12.07
C SER A 166 12.28 -7.35 12.62
N LYS A 167 11.20 -6.95 11.94
CA LYS A 167 10.35 -5.82 12.36
C LYS A 167 9.30 -6.27 13.37
N ASP A 168 8.78 -7.48 13.20
CA ASP A 168 7.76 -8.06 14.06
C ASP A 168 7.74 -9.58 13.91
N GLU A 169 7.88 -10.29 15.03
CA GLU A 169 7.90 -11.75 15.05
C GLU A 169 6.59 -12.37 14.54
N GLU A 170 5.45 -11.67 14.65
CA GLU A 170 4.16 -12.17 14.16
C GLU A 170 4.14 -12.38 12.64
N ALA A 171 5.07 -11.76 11.91
CA ALA A 171 5.23 -11.93 10.47
C ALA A 171 5.39 -13.41 10.07
N ILE A 172 5.99 -14.24 10.94
CA ILE A 172 6.19 -15.68 10.68
C ILE A 172 4.88 -16.42 10.41
N ASN A 173 3.76 -15.98 11.01
CA ASN A 173 2.44 -16.58 10.81
C ASN A 173 1.88 -16.36 9.40
N TYR A 174 2.43 -15.40 8.65
CA TYR A 174 2.02 -15.06 7.29
C TYR A 174 2.99 -15.56 6.22
N ILE A 175 4.10 -16.20 6.62
CA ILE A 175 5.05 -16.82 5.70
C ILE A 175 4.62 -18.27 5.49
N SER A 176 3.97 -18.54 4.35
CA SER A 176 3.32 -19.82 4.05
C SER A 176 4.27 -21.02 3.90
N SER A 177 5.53 -20.79 3.58
CA SER A 177 6.54 -21.84 3.48
C SER A 177 7.93 -21.30 3.78
N TYR A 178 8.65 -22.08 4.58
CA TYR A 178 10.06 -21.90 4.83
C TYR A 178 10.73 -23.23 5.16
N ASP A 179 12.00 -23.35 4.79
CA ASP A 179 12.80 -24.52 5.12
C ASP A 179 13.57 -24.35 6.43
N TYR A 180 14.40 -25.34 6.76
CA TYR A 180 15.20 -25.36 7.97
C TYR A 180 16.25 -24.23 8.01
N GLU A 181 16.83 -23.87 6.87
CA GLU A 181 17.83 -22.80 6.80
C GLU A 181 17.17 -21.42 6.93
N GLU A 182 16.03 -21.22 6.28
CA GLU A 182 15.23 -20.00 6.47
C GLU A 182 14.76 -19.85 7.92
N MET A 183 14.38 -20.95 8.58
CA MET A 183 14.01 -20.94 9.99
C MET A 183 15.16 -20.48 10.90
N LYS A 184 16.39 -20.96 10.66
CA LYS A 184 17.58 -20.47 11.38
C LYS A 184 17.74 -18.96 11.24
N LEU A 185 17.59 -18.45 10.01
CA LEU A 185 17.69 -17.02 9.73
C LEU A 185 16.62 -16.22 10.48
N PHE A 186 15.37 -16.70 10.53
CA PHE A 186 14.30 -16.00 11.24
C PHE A 186 14.53 -15.95 12.75
N ILE A 187 14.96 -17.05 13.37
CA ILE A 187 15.33 -17.09 14.79
C ILE A 187 16.49 -16.12 15.05
N LYS A 188 17.51 -16.13 14.18
CA LYS A 188 18.68 -15.26 14.28
C LYS A 188 18.33 -13.77 14.14
N ASP A 189 17.34 -13.44 13.31
CA ASP A 189 16.87 -12.07 13.11
C ASP A 189 15.97 -11.60 14.26
N ASN A 190 15.11 -12.47 14.78
CA ASN A 190 14.20 -12.18 15.88
C ASN A 190 13.86 -13.45 16.68
N ILE A 191 14.45 -13.60 17.87
CA ILE A 191 14.26 -14.79 18.73
C ILE A 191 12.81 -14.98 19.19
N ASN A 192 11.99 -13.93 19.19
CA ASN A 192 10.58 -14.03 19.59
C ASN A 192 9.75 -14.85 18.60
N VAL A 193 10.23 -15.13 17.37
CA VAL A 193 9.53 -16.05 16.45
C VAL A 193 9.31 -17.43 17.05
N VAL A 194 10.18 -17.86 17.97
CA VAL A 194 10.06 -19.13 18.70
C VAL A 194 8.68 -19.25 19.36
N LYS A 195 8.06 -18.15 19.83
CA LYS A 195 6.71 -18.13 20.42
C LYS A 195 5.63 -18.70 19.49
N TYR A 196 5.82 -18.59 18.17
CA TYR A 196 4.85 -19.02 17.16
C TYR A 196 5.15 -20.39 16.57
N ILE A 197 6.41 -20.83 16.66
CA ILE A 197 6.87 -22.07 16.03
C ILE A 197 7.32 -23.14 17.04
N TYR A 198 7.20 -22.88 18.35
CA TYR A 198 7.72 -23.76 19.42
C TYR A 198 7.26 -25.22 19.31
N GLU A 199 6.06 -25.48 18.82
CA GLU A 199 5.55 -26.86 18.66
C GLU A 199 6.18 -27.62 17.49
N SER A 200 6.79 -26.90 16.56
CA SER A 200 7.29 -27.42 15.28
C SER A 200 8.82 -27.38 15.16
N ILE A 201 9.52 -26.87 16.17
CA ILE A 201 10.98 -26.74 16.15
C ILE A 201 11.65 -27.61 17.19
N ASP A 202 12.87 -28.04 16.87
CA ASP A 202 13.76 -28.69 17.83
C ASP A 202 14.40 -27.64 18.74
N PRO A 203 14.30 -27.74 20.09
CA PRO A 203 15.02 -26.85 21.01
C PRO A 203 16.53 -26.78 20.74
N GLU A 204 17.14 -27.85 20.23
CA GLU A 204 18.56 -27.90 19.90
C GLU A 204 18.92 -26.93 18.76
N LEU A 205 18.01 -26.72 17.82
CA LEU A 205 18.15 -25.71 16.75
C LEU A 205 18.24 -24.29 17.31
N VAL A 206 17.41 -23.97 18.30
CA VAL A 206 17.42 -22.64 18.93
C VAL A 206 18.76 -22.42 19.64
N VAL A 207 19.26 -23.44 20.32
CA VAL A 207 20.57 -23.41 20.99
C VAL A 207 21.70 -23.23 19.97
N GLU A 208 21.67 -23.96 18.85
CA GLU A 208 22.63 -23.82 17.75
C GLU A 208 22.68 -22.38 17.24
N VAL A 209 21.53 -21.80 16.89
CA VAL A 209 21.42 -20.41 16.41
C VAL A 209 21.95 -19.41 17.44
N LEU A 210 21.65 -19.61 18.73
CA LEU A 210 22.14 -18.75 19.80
C LEU A 210 23.66 -18.83 19.95
N ILE A 211 24.26 -20.02 19.86
CA ILE A 211 25.72 -20.21 19.92
C ILE A 211 26.39 -19.53 18.71
N GLU A 212 25.84 -19.70 17.51
CA GLU A 212 26.34 -19.02 16.30
C GLU A 212 26.34 -17.49 16.48
N LYS A 213 25.21 -16.94 16.96
CA LYS A 213 25.05 -15.52 17.25
C LYS A 213 26.09 -15.00 18.26
N LEU A 214 26.33 -15.76 19.32
CA LEU A 214 27.36 -15.43 20.31
C LEU A 214 28.77 -15.44 19.71
N ASN A 215 29.09 -16.43 18.87
CA ASN A 215 30.40 -16.57 18.24
C ASN A 215 30.66 -15.46 17.21
N GLU A 216 29.62 -14.98 16.53
CA GLU A 216 29.71 -13.86 15.58
C GLU A 216 29.79 -12.49 16.27
N GLY A 217 29.43 -12.41 17.55
CA GLY A 217 29.41 -11.16 18.31
C GLY A 217 28.30 -10.20 17.84
N ASP A 218 27.24 -10.69 17.21
CA ASP A 218 26.09 -9.91 16.71
C ASP A 218 24.92 -9.87 17.71
N MET A 219 25.19 -10.18 18.99
CA MET A 219 24.23 -10.13 20.09
C MET A 219 23.90 -8.68 20.45
N THR A 220 22.78 -8.16 19.94
CA THR A 220 22.31 -6.81 20.26
C THR A 220 21.65 -6.75 21.64
N ARG A 221 21.55 -5.55 22.22
CA ARG A 221 20.82 -5.35 23.50
C ARG A 221 19.37 -5.82 23.41
N GLN A 222 18.68 -5.47 22.33
CA GLN A 222 17.28 -5.83 22.14
C GLN A 222 17.13 -7.35 22.04
N TYR A 223 17.93 -8.00 21.20
CA TYR A 223 17.89 -9.46 21.07
C TYR A 223 18.22 -10.18 22.39
N MET A 224 19.20 -9.68 23.16
CA MET A 224 19.52 -10.21 24.50
C MET A 224 18.31 -10.12 25.43
N MET A 225 17.61 -8.99 25.45
CA MET A 225 16.39 -8.83 26.27
C MET A 225 15.30 -9.79 25.82
N ASP A 226 15.01 -9.85 24.52
CA ASP A 226 14.01 -10.76 23.96
C ASP A 226 14.33 -12.22 24.30
N PHE A 227 15.61 -12.62 24.21
CA PHE A 227 16.05 -13.96 24.60
C PHE A 227 15.82 -14.22 26.10
N LEU A 228 16.23 -13.29 26.97
CA LEU A 228 16.05 -13.43 28.42
C LEU A 228 14.57 -13.57 28.81
N ASP A 229 13.71 -12.78 28.17
CA ASP A 229 12.27 -12.71 28.43
C ASP A 229 11.47 -13.82 27.72
N LEU A 230 12.09 -14.62 26.84
CA LEU A 230 11.41 -15.68 26.10
C LEU A 230 11.03 -16.86 27.00
N GLU A 231 9.84 -16.82 27.60
CA GLU A 231 9.37 -17.80 28.59
C GLU A 231 9.28 -19.23 28.04
N ILE A 232 8.89 -19.39 26.77
CA ILE A 232 8.71 -20.70 26.13
C ILE A 232 10.03 -21.48 25.99
N LEU A 233 11.18 -20.78 26.04
CA LEU A 233 12.50 -21.39 25.99
C LEU A 233 13.00 -21.69 27.41
N GLU A 234 12.68 -22.88 27.90
CA GLU A 234 13.03 -23.35 29.24
C GLU A 234 14.52 -23.74 29.35
N MET A 235 15.37 -22.81 29.77
CA MET A 235 16.79 -23.05 30.05
C MET A 235 17.36 -22.03 31.04
N ASP A 236 18.53 -22.32 31.63
CA ASP A 236 19.30 -21.30 32.38
C ASP A 236 20.04 -20.37 31.42
N LYS A 237 19.31 -19.35 30.95
CA LYS A 237 19.80 -18.33 30.02
C LYS A 237 21.01 -17.57 30.55
N ILE A 238 21.12 -17.42 31.87
CA ILE A 238 22.21 -16.68 32.51
C ILE A 238 23.49 -17.51 32.44
N SER A 239 23.41 -18.77 32.84
CA SER A 239 24.53 -19.70 32.78
C SER A 239 24.97 -19.93 31.34
N PHE A 240 24.02 -20.06 30.41
CA PHE A 240 24.28 -20.17 28.98
C PHE A 240 25.14 -19.00 28.44
N ILE A 241 24.74 -17.75 28.68
CA ILE A 241 25.53 -16.59 28.23
C ILE A 241 26.90 -16.52 28.93
N LYS A 242 27.02 -16.96 30.19
CA LYS A 242 28.31 -17.01 30.89
C LYS A 242 29.25 -18.08 30.31
N GLU A 243 28.71 -19.18 29.86
CA GLU A 243 29.46 -20.29 29.28
C GLU A 243 29.93 -19.95 27.86
N TYR A 244 29.00 -19.55 26.98
CA TYR A 244 29.26 -19.39 25.54
C TYR A 244 29.56 -17.94 25.12
N GLY A 245 29.11 -16.94 25.87
CA GLY A 245 29.30 -15.54 25.51
C GLY A 245 30.73 -15.04 25.70
N ASP A 246 31.15 -14.14 24.83
CA ASP A 246 32.41 -13.42 24.97
C ASP A 246 32.34 -12.35 26.09
N LYS A 247 33.45 -11.61 26.29
CA LYS A 247 33.54 -10.62 27.36
C LYS A 247 32.50 -9.49 27.21
N GLU A 248 32.28 -9.02 25.99
CA GLU A 248 31.35 -7.92 25.73
C GLU A 248 29.90 -8.38 25.90
N THR A 249 29.55 -9.58 25.45
CA THR A 249 28.22 -10.16 25.65
C THR A 249 27.92 -10.38 27.14
N LYS A 250 28.91 -10.83 27.92
CA LYS A 250 28.77 -10.97 29.38
C LYS A 250 28.52 -9.63 30.08
N LYS A 251 29.12 -8.55 29.58
CA LYS A 251 28.86 -7.19 30.07
C LYS A 251 27.45 -6.75 29.69
N LEU A 252 27.03 -6.98 28.45
CA LEU A 252 25.68 -6.70 27.98
C LEU A 252 24.61 -7.40 28.83
N LEU A 253 24.84 -8.66 29.22
CA LEU A 253 23.96 -9.40 30.12
C LEU A 253 23.76 -8.70 31.48
N VAL A 254 24.81 -8.11 32.05
CA VAL A 254 24.71 -7.35 33.30
C VAL A 254 23.88 -6.10 33.09
N ASP A 255 24.13 -5.38 32.00
CA ASP A 255 23.42 -4.14 31.65
C ASP A 255 21.93 -4.34 31.33
N CYS A 256 21.53 -5.53 30.86
CA CYS A 256 20.13 -5.86 30.58
C CYS A 256 19.32 -6.24 31.84
N LYS A 257 19.99 -6.49 32.97
CA LYS A 257 19.36 -6.91 34.23
C LYS A 257 19.20 -5.79 35.26
N LEU A 258 19.76 -4.61 34.99
CA LEU A 258 19.65 -3.39 35.79
C LEU A 258 18.41 -2.60 35.35
#